data_AF-A0A821L712-F1
#
_entry.id   AF-A0A821L712-F1
#
_cell.length_a   1.000
_cell.length_b   1.000
_cell.length_c   1.000
_cell.angle_alpha   90.00
_cell.angle_beta   90.00
_cell.angle_gamma   90.00
#
_symmetry.space_group_name_H-M   'P 1'
#
loop_
_entity.id
_entity.type
_entity.pdbx_description
1 polymer ?
#
loop_
_entity_poly.entity_id
_entity_poly.type
_entity_poly.pdbx_seq_one_letter_code
_entity_poly.pdbx_strand_id
1 'polypeptide(L)'
;QLVPDKTQTAQVIVSKGYKTGFDHILHVAGPVYSEKNRDESRRLLEETYKNVIREADKLKTITALGLASISTGIYGYPLNDAAPVAISTVARELSQAENLKTVIFTMFEKREFDVFTKAYEQWRKNTEKDL
;
A
#
# COMPACT_ATOMS: atom_id res chain seq x y z
N GLN A 1 -20.27 4.96 9.17
CA GLN A 1 -20.38 6.16 8.30
C GLN A 1 -20.20 5.66 6.88
N LEU A 2 -21.16 5.92 6.00
CA LEU A 2 -21.13 5.49 4.59
C LEU A 2 -19.97 6.23 3.88
N VAL A 3 -19.21 5.51 3.06
CA VAL A 3 -18.07 6.07 2.31
C VAL A 3 -18.61 7.15 1.35
N PRO A 4 -18.07 8.38 1.35
CA PRO A 4 -18.48 9.46 0.44
C PRO A 4 -18.39 9.06 -1.04
N ASP A 5 -19.30 9.62 -1.84
CA ASP A 5 -19.56 9.26 -3.25
C ASP A 5 -18.37 9.49 -4.23
N LYS A 6 -17.27 10.11 -3.78
CA LYS A 6 -16.02 10.29 -4.56
C LYS A 6 -14.80 10.33 -3.64
N THR A 7 -14.07 9.23 -3.54
CA THR A 7 -12.70 9.23 -3.00
C THR A 7 -11.74 9.78 -4.05
N GLN A 8 -11.01 10.85 -3.71
CA GLN A 8 -9.90 11.31 -4.54
C GLN A 8 -8.78 10.25 -4.54
N THR A 9 -7.99 10.16 -5.63
CA THR A 9 -6.81 9.29 -5.67
C THR A 9 -5.92 9.53 -4.46
N ALA A 10 -5.42 8.46 -3.85
CA ALA A 10 -4.61 8.45 -2.63
C ALA A 10 -5.30 8.99 -1.36
N GLN A 11 -6.57 9.40 -1.41
CA GLN A 11 -7.34 9.76 -0.23
C GLN A 11 -7.79 8.50 0.51
N VAL A 12 -7.49 8.43 1.80
CA VAL A 12 -7.84 7.31 2.66
C VAL A 12 -9.05 7.67 3.52
N ILE A 13 -10.04 6.80 3.53
CA ILE A 13 -11.23 6.92 4.36
C ILE A 13 -11.27 5.74 5.31
N VAL A 14 -11.28 6.02 6.61
CA VAL A 14 -11.30 4.98 7.64
C VAL A 14 -12.73 4.72 8.09
N SER A 15 -13.09 3.45 8.20
CA SER A 15 -14.37 2.98 8.73
C SER A 15 -14.16 1.84 9.72
N LYS A 16 -15.17 1.54 10.54
CA LYS A 16 -15.17 0.33 11.38
C LYS A 16 -15.28 -0.92 10.51
N GLY A 17 -14.67 -2.03 10.91
CA GLY A 17 -14.74 -3.27 10.12
C GLY A 17 -16.06 -4.05 10.25
N TYR A 18 -16.91 -3.73 11.23
CA TYR A 18 -18.22 -4.36 11.41
C TYR A 18 -18.15 -5.91 11.44
N LYS A 19 -18.68 -6.60 10.41
CA LYS A 19 -18.76 -8.06 10.34
C LYS A 19 -17.56 -8.73 9.67
N THR A 20 -16.51 -7.97 9.32
CA THR A 20 -15.33 -8.52 8.63
C THR A 20 -14.34 -9.23 9.55
N GLY A 21 -14.48 -9.06 10.87
CA GLY A 21 -13.50 -9.57 11.84
C GLY A 21 -12.25 -8.69 12.01
N PHE A 22 -12.16 -7.57 11.28
CA PHE A 22 -11.13 -6.54 11.47
C PHE A 22 -11.69 -5.35 12.25
N ASP A 23 -10.84 -4.67 13.02
CA ASP A 23 -11.26 -3.48 13.78
C ASP A 23 -11.67 -2.33 12.84
N HIS A 24 -10.90 -2.14 11.76
CA HIS A 24 -11.07 -1.05 10.81
C HIS A 24 -10.89 -1.53 9.37
N ILE A 25 -11.51 -0.80 8.44
CA ILE A 25 -11.27 -0.90 6.99
C ILE A 25 -10.85 0.47 6.50
N LEU A 26 -9.70 0.50 5.82
CA LEU A 26 -9.15 1.68 5.15
C LEU A 26 -9.51 1.59 3.66
N HIS A 27 -10.36 2.51 3.21
CA HIS A 27 -10.78 2.63 1.82
C HIS A 27 -9.87 3.62 1.11
N VAL A 28 -9.28 3.22 -0.02
CA VAL A 28 -8.43 4.10 -0.83
C VAL A 28 -8.51 3.73 -2.29
N ALA A 29 -8.51 4.74 -3.17
CA ALA A 29 -8.36 4.55 -4.61
C ALA A 29 -6.91 4.85 -5.00
N GLY A 30 -6.21 3.86 -5.56
CA GLY A 30 -4.91 4.08 -6.19
C GLY A 30 -5.02 4.75 -7.57
N PRO A 31 -3.90 5.18 -8.18
CA PRO A 31 -3.94 5.76 -9.51
C PRO A 31 -4.34 4.76 -10.59
N VAL A 32 -5.05 5.23 -11.61
CA VAL A 32 -5.12 4.57 -12.92
C VAL A 32 -3.78 4.79 -13.63
N TYR A 33 -3.14 3.72 -14.09
CA TYR A 33 -1.83 3.80 -14.70
C TYR A 33 -1.86 4.49 -16.07
N SER A 34 -0.90 5.39 -16.30
CA SER A 34 -0.70 6.04 -17.59
C SER A 34 0.74 5.89 -18.05
N GLU A 35 0.95 5.14 -19.13
CA GLU A 35 2.26 5.01 -19.80
C GLU A 35 2.81 6.37 -20.26
N LYS A 36 1.92 7.33 -20.57
CA LYS A 36 2.33 8.69 -20.97
C LYS A 36 2.80 9.54 -19.79
N ASN A 37 2.35 9.22 -18.58
CA ASN A 37 2.60 9.97 -17.34
C ASN A 37 3.08 9.01 -16.23
N ARG A 38 4.16 8.26 -16.49
CA ARG A 38 4.67 7.24 -15.56
C ARG A 38 5.09 7.83 -14.21
N ASP A 39 5.72 9.00 -14.21
CA ASP A 39 6.19 9.66 -12.99
C ASP A 39 5.02 10.08 -12.09
N GLU A 40 3.94 10.61 -12.66
CA GLU A 40 2.75 10.96 -11.89
C GLU A 40 2.03 9.71 -11.37
N SER A 41 1.95 8.65 -12.19
CA SER A 41 1.39 7.37 -11.75
C SER A 41 2.17 6.82 -10.56
N ARG A 42 3.50 6.88 -10.62
CA ARG A 42 4.40 6.47 -9.54
C ARG A 42 4.20 7.33 -8.29
N ARG A 43 4.22 8.66 -8.43
CA ARG A 43 4.03 9.61 -7.32
C ARG A 43 2.71 9.37 -6.59
N LEU A 44 1.62 9.17 -7.33
CA LEU A 44 0.30 8.89 -6.76
C LEU A 44 0.23 7.52 -6.08
N LEU A 45 0.94 6.51 -6.59
CA LEU A 45 1.02 5.20 -5.94
C LEU A 45 1.81 5.27 -4.63
N GLU A 46 2.94 5.99 -4.62
CA GLU A 46 3.70 6.29 -3.39
C GLU A 46 2.82 7.04 -2.37
N GLU A 47 2.10 8.05 -2.82
CA GLU A 47 1.19 8.82 -1.97
C GLU A 47 0.07 7.94 -1.39
N THR A 48 -0.46 7.01 -2.19
CA THR A 48 -1.48 6.05 -1.77
C THR A 48 -0.99 5.18 -0.61
N TYR A 49 0.14 4.48 -0.77
CA TYR A 49 0.68 3.64 0.30
C TYR A 49 1.08 4.45 1.53
N LYS A 50 1.70 5.63 1.33
CA LYS A 50 2.07 6.54 2.42
C LYS A 50 0.87 6.93 3.27
N ASN A 51 -0.20 7.39 2.63
CA ASN A 51 -1.38 7.86 3.34
C ASN A 51 -2.05 6.70 4.09
N VAL A 52 -2.10 5.51 3.50
CA VAL A 52 -2.66 4.32 4.15
C VAL A 52 -1.92 3.96 5.43
N ILE A 53 -0.58 3.91 5.39
CA ILE A 53 0.24 3.61 6.57
C ILE A 53 0.04 4.67 7.66
N ARG A 54 0.03 5.94 7.29
CA ARG A 54 -0.14 7.04 8.25
C ARG A 54 -1.54 7.05 8.88
N GLU A 55 -2.59 6.80 8.11
CA GLU A 55 -3.95 6.69 8.67
C GLU A 55 -4.08 5.46 9.58
N ALA A 56 -3.46 4.34 9.24
CA ALA A 56 -3.45 3.16 10.11
C ALA A 56 -2.72 3.44 11.44
N ASP A 57 -1.56 4.11 11.39
CA ASP A 57 -0.77 4.43 12.58
C ASP A 57 -1.50 5.41 13.53
N LYS A 58 -2.27 6.35 12.97
CA LYS A 58 -3.11 7.29 13.75
C LYS A 58 -4.17 6.60 14.61
N LEU A 59 -4.54 5.35 14.32
CA LEU A 59 -5.53 4.61 15.10
C LEU A 59 -4.98 4.15 16.46
N LYS A 60 -3.66 4.23 16.69
CA LYS A 60 -2.91 3.93 17.93
C LYS A 60 -3.03 2.50 18.48
N THR A 61 -4.19 1.87 18.40
CA THR A 61 -4.44 0.50 18.88
C THR A 61 -4.14 -0.56 17.82
N ILE A 62 -3.87 -0.15 16.58
CA ILE A 62 -3.63 -1.06 15.46
C ILE A 62 -2.12 -1.28 15.30
N THR A 63 -1.68 -2.53 15.43
CA THR A 63 -0.27 -2.92 15.30
C THR A 63 0.03 -3.66 14.00
N ALA A 64 -0.98 -4.13 13.29
CA ALA A 64 -0.85 -4.86 12.03
C ALA A 64 -1.85 -4.37 10.97
N LEU A 65 -1.42 -4.34 9.70
CA LEU A 65 -2.24 -3.93 8.56
C LEU A 65 -2.08 -4.91 7.39
N GLY A 66 -3.20 -5.34 6.82
CA GLY A 66 -3.24 -6.06 5.55
C GLY A 66 -3.37 -5.11 4.36
N LEU A 67 -2.57 -5.29 3.31
CA LEU A 67 -2.59 -4.48 2.09
C LEU A 67 -2.71 -5.38 0.85
N ALA A 68 -3.56 -4.97 -0.09
CA ALA A 68 -3.60 -5.57 -1.42
C ALA A 68 -2.51 -5.00 -2.33
N SER A 69 -2.30 -5.62 -3.49
CA SER A 69 -1.52 -5.04 -4.59
C SER A 69 -2.31 -3.89 -5.25
N ILE A 70 -2.21 -2.68 -4.70
CA ILE A 70 -3.00 -1.52 -5.13
C ILE A 70 -2.66 -1.12 -6.57
N SER A 71 -3.68 -0.82 -7.37
CA SER A 71 -3.65 -0.42 -8.79
C SER A 71 -3.22 -1.48 -9.82
N THR A 72 -2.86 -2.70 -9.43
CA THR A 72 -2.30 -3.70 -10.38
C THR A 72 -3.35 -4.58 -11.07
N GLY A 73 -4.62 -4.45 -10.70
CA GLY A 73 -5.75 -5.09 -11.37
C GLY A 73 -6.29 -4.23 -12.52
N ILE A 74 -7.58 -3.90 -12.49
CA ILE A 74 -8.27 -3.12 -13.53
C ILE A 74 -7.68 -1.72 -13.80
N TYR A 75 -6.89 -1.18 -12.88
CA TYR A 75 -6.20 0.12 -13.03
C TYR A 75 -4.89 0.02 -13.83
N GLY A 76 -4.47 -1.20 -14.20
CA GLY A 76 -3.46 -1.44 -15.22
C GLY A 76 -2.02 -1.13 -14.83
N TYR A 77 -1.73 -0.89 -13.54
CA TYR A 77 -0.36 -0.61 -13.12
C TYR A 77 0.50 -1.88 -13.28
N PRO A 78 1.59 -1.85 -14.07
CA PRO A 78 2.44 -3.03 -14.27
C PRO A 78 3.01 -3.53 -12.94
N LEU A 79 2.82 -4.81 -12.63
CA LEU A 79 3.27 -5.42 -11.37
C LEU A 79 4.75 -5.17 -11.07
N ASN A 80 5.62 -5.31 -12.08
CA ASN A 80 7.06 -5.11 -11.94
C ASN A 80 7.44 -3.66 -11.62
N ASP A 81 6.60 -2.69 -11.99
CA ASP A 81 6.80 -1.27 -11.69
C ASP A 81 6.14 -0.91 -10.33
N ALA A 82 4.99 -1.51 -10.01
CA ALA A 82 4.23 -1.25 -8.80
C ALA A 82 4.88 -1.83 -7.54
N ALA A 83 5.36 -3.08 -7.61
CA ALA A 83 5.84 -3.79 -6.43
C ALA A 83 7.06 -3.12 -5.75
N PRO A 84 8.09 -2.66 -6.49
CA PRO A 84 9.20 -1.91 -5.87
C PRO A 84 8.74 -0.62 -5.20
N VAL A 85 7.78 0.09 -5.81
CA VAL A 85 7.19 1.33 -5.26
C VAL A 85 6.44 1.03 -3.96
N ALA A 86 5.62 -0.02 -3.95
CA ALA A 86 4.86 -0.45 -2.79
C ALA A 86 5.78 -0.84 -1.62
N ILE A 87 6.74 -1.74 -1.87
CA ILE A 87 7.67 -2.23 -0.84
C ILE A 87 8.50 -1.10 -0.24
N SER A 88 9.16 -0.29 -1.09
CA SER A 88 10.04 0.77 -0.60
C SER A 88 9.29 1.85 0.18
N THR A 89 8.08 2.21 -0.28
CA THR A 89 7.23 3.19 0.42
C THR A 89 6.74 2.64 1.74
N VAL A 90 6.19 1.41 1.76
CA VAL A 90 5.70 0.80 3.00
C VAL A 90 6.82 0.65 4.01
N ALA A 91 7.99 0.17 3.60
CA ALA A 91 9.11 0.00 4.52
C ALA A 91 9.58 1.34 5.14
N ARG A 92 9.69 2.39 4.31
CA ARG A 92 10.07 3.75 4.78
C ARG A 92 9.06 4.33 5.76
N GLU A 93 7.76 4.22 5.48
CA GLU A 93 6.74 4.80 6.36
C GLU A 93 6.54 3.95 7.61
N LEU A 94 6.66 2.62 7.50
CA LEU A 94 6.59 1.72 8.65
C LEU A 94 7.76 1.92 9.62
N SER A 95 8.97 2.21 9.13
CA SER A 95 10.11 2.52 10.02
C SER A 95 9.93 3.82 10.81
N GLN A 96 9.03 4.70 10.37
CA GLN A 96 8.68 5.95 11.03
C GLN A 96 7.40 5.86 11.87
N ALA A 97 6.69 4.73 11.80
CA ALA A 97 5.41 4.54 12.49
C ALA A 97 5.62 4.27 13.99
N GLU A 98 4.81 4.91 14.82
CA GLU A 98 4.91 4.79 16.28
C GLU A 98 4.22 3.51 16.79
N ASN A 99 3.07 3.17 16.22
CA ASN A 99 2.17 2.14 16.71
C ASN A 99 2.07 0.94 15.76
N LEU A 100 2.01 1.19 14.45
CA LEU A 100 1.97 0.14 13.43
C LEU A 100 3.34 -0.55 13.34
N LYS A 101 3.37 -1.88 13.46
CA LYS A 101 4.61 -2.69 13.47
C LYS A 101 4.72 -3.67 12.32
N THR A 102 3.58 -4.14 11.82
CA THR A 102 3.54 -5.20 10.82
C THR A 102 2.66 -4.79 9.65
N VAL A 103 3.17 -4.99 8.44
CA VAL A 103 2.38 -4.87 7.21
C VAL A 103 2.45 -6.20 6.47
N ILE A 104 1.28 -6.73 6.11
CA ILE A 104 1.13 -7.98 5.38
C ILE A 104 0.58 -7.65 4.00
N PHE A 105 1.33 -8.00 2.97
CA PHE A 105 0.83 -7.92 1.59
C PHE A 105 0.02 -9.18 1.28
N THR A 106 -1.29 -9.01 1.06
CA THR A 106 -2.22 -10.06 0.65
C THR A 106 -2.29 -10.11 -0.87
N MET A 107 -1.95 -11.26 -1.45
CA MET A 107 -1.89 -11.48 -2.90
C MET A 107 -2.96 -12.48 -3.31
N PHE A 108 -3.64 -12.22 -4.42
CA PHE A 108 -4.68 -13.13 -4.92
C PHE A 108 -4.05 -14.23 -5.77
N GLU A 109 -3.08 -13.87 -6.62
CA GLU A 109 -2.40 -14.82 -7.51
C GLU A 109 -0.94 -15.06 -7.13
N LYS A 110 -0.44 -16.26 -7.45
CA LYS A 110 0.98 -16.62 -7.28
C LYS A 110 1.91 -15.64 -8.02
N ARG A 111 1.48 -15.14 -9.19
CA ARG A 111 2.28 -14.18 -9.97
C ARG A 111 2.54 -12.89 -9.19
N GLU A 112 1.53 -12.37 -8.51
CA GLU A 112 1.67 -11.16 -7.70
C GLU A 112 2.60 -11.41 -6.51
N PHE A 113 2.43 -12.56 -5.84
CA PHE A 113 3.31 -13.01 -4.77
C PHE A 113 4.78 -13.08 -5.22
N ASP A 114 5.07 -13.78 -6.32
CA ASP A 114 6.44 -13.95 -6.83
C ASP A 114 7.11 -12.59 -7.14
N VAL A 115 6.36 -11.65 -7.73
CA VAL A 115 6.88 -10.31 -8.06
C VAL A 115 7.13 -9.48 -6.80
N PHE A 116 6.21 -9.48 -5.84
CA PHE A 116 6.38 -8.77 -4.57
C PHE A 116 7.51 -9.36 -3.71
N THR A 117 7.65 -10.69 -3.66
CA THR A 117 8.77 -11.36 -2.99
C THR A 117 10.10 -10.95 -3.59
N LYS A 118 10.21 -10.96 -4.93
CA LYS A 118 11.43 -10.50 -5.61
C LYS A 118 11.74 -9.03 -5.30
N ALA A 119 10.73 -8.16 -5.34
CA ALA A 119 10.92 -6.74 -5.01
C ALA A 119 11.37 -6.54 -3.56
N TYR A 120 10.80 -7.30 -2.61
CA TYR A 120 11.20 -7.29 -1.20
C TYR A 120 12.65 -7.75 -1.00
N GLU A 121 13.04 -8.87 -1.60
CA GLU A 121 14.41 -9.38 -1.49
C GLU A 121 15.45 -8.40 -2.06
N GLN A 122 15.12 -7.74 -3.18
CA GLN A 122 15.97 -6.72 -3.77
C GLN A 122 16.09 -5.49 -2.87
N TRP A 123 14.96 -4.99 -2.36
CA TRP A 123 14.95 -3.88 -1.40
C TRP A 123 15.82 -4.20 -0.18
N ARG A 124 15.61 -5.37 0.44
CA ARG A 124 16.36 -5.79 1.63
C ARG A 124 17.87 -5.85 1.38
N LYS A 125 18.29 -6.46 0.27
CA LYS A 125 19.71 -6.55 -0.12
C LYS A 125 20.35 -5.18 -0.35
N ASN A 126 19.59 -4.19 -0.80
CA ASN A 126 20.10 -2.85 -1.02
C ASN A 126 20.25 -2.11 0.31
N THR A 127 19.26 -2.20 1.20
CA THR A 127 19.30 -1.55 2.51
C THR A 127 20.37 -2.14 3.44
N GLU A 128 20.61 -3.45 3.40
CA GLU A 128 21.69 -4.10 4.16
C GLU A 128 23.11 -3.70 3.70
N LYS A 129 23.27 -3.22 2.46
CA LYS A 129 24.56 -2.74 1.95
C LYS A 129 24.87 -1.30 2.35
N ASP A 130 23.84 -0.54 2.71
CA ASP A 130 23.94 0.87 3.10
C ASP A 130 24.15 1.06 4.62
N LEU A 131 24.22 -0.04 5.38
CA LEU A 131 24.52 -0.13 6.82
C LEU A 131 25.96 -0.58 7.06
#